data_AF-A0A662VYX1-F1
#
_entry.id   AF-A0A662VYX1-F1
#
_cell.length_a   1.000
_cell.length_b   1.000
_cell.length_c   1.000
_cell.angle_alpha   90.00
_cell.angle_beta   90.00
_cell.angle_gamma   90.00
#
_symmetry.space_group_name_H-M   'P 1'
#
loop_
_entity.id
_entity.type
_entity.pdbx_description
1 polymer ?
#
loop_
_entity_poly.entity_id
_entity_poly.type
_entity_poly.pdbx_seq_one_letter_code
_entity_poly.pdbx_strand_id
1 'polypeptide(L)'
;MEYEELRAKILSRGVKSTDASFSISAGETKTVFHLRGPLIMMKALLVLTDKDAKINWEMDSLKLSYSPYETWVMGLDDANPVTPFLTKYDTTNNVYSIEWVPAGGMLVNDYIKVSVTAVNDTTAHMIAYYY
;
A
#
# COMPACT_ATOMS: atom_id res chain seq x y z
N MET A 1 3.13 21.77 5.26
CA MET A 1 3.56 20.90 6.37
C MET A 1 4.30 19.77 5.71
N GLU A 2 5.64 19.87 5.72
CA GLU A 2 6.50 19.05 4.88
C GLU A 2 6.53 17.61 5.40
N TYR A 3 6.54 16.65 4.49
CA TYR A 3 6.55 15.21 4.75
C TYR A 3 7.44 14.78 5.93
N GLU A 4 8.59 15.43 6.09
CA GLU A 4 9.54 15.18 7.18
C GLU A 4 9.02 15.54 8.58
N GLU A 5 8.23 16.60 8.74
CA GLU A 5 7.65 16.97 10.04
C GLU A 5 6.58 15.96 10.48
N LEU A 6 5.75 15.50 9.54
CA LEU A 6 4.74 14.48 9.80
C LEU A 6 5.41 13.13 10.12
N ARG A 7 6.44 12.76 9.34
CA ARG A 7 7.25 11.56 9.55
C ARG A 7 7.89 11.56 10.95
N ALA A 8 8.55 12.65 11.34
CA ALA A 8 9.17 12.77 12.66
C ALA A 8 8.16 12.62 13.81
N LYS A 9 6.98 13.23 13.68
CA LYS A 9 5.90 13.18 14.70
C LYS A 9 5.26 11.79 14.83
N ILE A 10 5.20 11.02 13.75
CA ILE A 10 4.72 9.63 13.77
C ILE A 10 5.77 8.74 14.47
N LEU A 11 7.04 8.84 14.06
CA LEU A 11 8.13 8.01 14.58
C LEU A 11 8.38 8.23 16.09
N SER A 12 8.16 9.44 16.60
CA SER A 12 8.36 9.76 18.03
C SER A 12 7.41 9.02 18.99
N ARG A 13 6.41 8.28 18.48
CA ARG A 13 5.44 7.51 19.27
C ARG A 13 5.79 6.01 19.40
N GLY A 14 6.99 5.60 18.97
CA GLY A 14 7.38 4.19 18.89
C GLY A 14 6.91 3.48 17.62
N VAL A 15 6.33 4.24 16.69
CA VAL A 15 5.93 3.78 15.36
C VAL A 15 7.17 3.56 14.51
N LYS A 16 7.23 2.42 13.83
CA LYS A 16 8.23 2.05 12.84
C LYS A 16 7.70 2.39 11.44
N SER A 17 8.61 2.63 10.51
CA SER A 17 8.27 2.84 9.11
C SER A 17 9.21 2.10 8.17
N THR A 18 8.67 1.63 7.05
CA THR A 18 9.47 1.21 5.89
C THR A 18 9.19 2.15 4.73
N ASP A 19 10.22 2.43 3.93
CA ASP A 19 10.17 3.24 2.72
C ASP A 19 11.09 2.58 1.68
N ALA A 20 10.53 2.16 0.55
CA ALA A 20 11.28 1.45 -0.48
C ALA A 20 10.69 1.62 -1.88
N SER A 21 11.58 1.68 -2.88
CA SER A 21 11.24 1.70 -4.30
C SER A 21 11.71 0.45 -5.02
N PHE A 22 10.94 0.00 -6.00
CA PHE A 22 11.18 -1.23 -6.74
C PHE A 22 10.86 -1.02 -8.22
N SER A 23 11.79 -1.39 -9.10
CA SER A 23 11.46 -1.65 -10.50
C SER A 23 10.96 -3.09 -10.65
N ILE A 24 9.92 -3.27 -11.45
CA ILE A 24 9.27 -4.55 -11.74
C ILE A 24 9.02 -4.61 -13.25
N SER A 25 9.52 -5.64 -13.91
CA SER A 25 9.36 -5.80 -15.35
C SER A 25 7.96 -6.31 -15.68
N ALA A 26 7.47 -6.03 -16.88
CA ALA A 26 6.18 -6.54 -17.37
C ALA A 26 6.09 -8.07 -17.21
N GLY A 27 4.97 -8.55 -16.65
CA GLY A 27 4.73 -9.97 -16.37
C GLY A 27 5.38 -10.51 -15.08
N GLU A 28 6.24 -9.74 -14.41
CA GLU A 28 6.85 -10.16 -13.15
C GLU A 28 5.94 -9.90 -11.95
N THR A 29 6.08 -10.75 -10.93
CA THR A 29 5.51 -10.51 -9.59
C THR A 29 6.63 -10.28 -8.60
N LYS A 30 6.57 -9.16 -7.85
CA LYS A 30 7.56 -8.82 -6.84
C LYS A 30 6.90 -8.54 -5.51
N THR A 31 7.41 -9.13 -4.44
CA THR A 31 7.04 -8.72 -3.07
C THR A 31 7.71 -7.40 -2.75
N VAL A 32 6.89 -6.38 -2.48
CA VAL A 32 7.32 -4.99 -2.19
C VAL A 32 7.26 -4.67 -0.70
N PHE A 33 6.55 -5.49 0.08
CA PHE A 33 6.49 -5.38 1.53
C PHE A 33 6.20 -6.74 2.16
N HIS A 34 6.90 -7.06 3.24
CA HIS A 34 6.65 -8.29 4.01
C HIS A 34 7.16 -8.10 5.44
N LEU A 35 6.25 -8.17 6.40
CA LEU A 35 6.57 -8.20 7.82
C LEU A 35 5.94 -9.42 8.46
N ARG A 36 6.60 -9.94 9.50
CA ARG A 36 6.16 -11.08 10.30
C ARG A 36 6.10 -10.72 11.77
N GLY A 37 5.28 -11.46 12.51
CA GLY A 37 5.03 -11.30 13.93
C GLY A 37 3.84 -10.38 14.23
N PRO A 38 3.42 -10.36 15.50
CA PRO A 38 2.32 -9.53 15.93
C PRO A 38 2.69 -8.04 15.82
N LEU A 39 1.85 -7.27 15.12
CA LEU A 39 2.02 -5.84 14.92
C LEU A 39 0.69 -5.15 14.70
N ILE A 40 0.66 -3.83 14.86
CA ILE A 40 -0.49 -3.01 14.46
C ILE A 40 -0.10 -2.19 13.24
N MET A 41 -0.75 -2.47 12.12
CA MET A 41 -0.63 -1.66 10.90
C MET A 41 -1.47 -0.41 11.05
N MET A 42 -0.84 0.76 10.91
CA MET A 42 -1.55 2.04 10.97
C MET A 42 -1.97 2.51 9.58
N LYS A 43 -1.04 2.40 8.62
CA LYS A 43 -1.22 2.89 7.26
C LYS A 43 -0.19 2.26 6.33
N ALA A 44 -0.59 2.05 5.08
CA ALA A 44 0.32 1.76 3.99
C ALA A 44 -0.03 2.57 2.74
N LEU A 45 0.96 3.06 2.02
CA LEU A 45 0.81 3.78 0.76
C LEU A 45 1.67 3.07 -0.29
N LEU A 46 1.05 2.69 -1.40
CA LEU A 46 1.72 2.14 -2.57
C LEU A 46 1.49 3.07 -3.75
N VAL A 47 2.56 3.52 -4.39
CA VAL A 47 2.53 4.36 -5.60
C VAL A 47 3.12 3.58 -6.76
N LEU A 48 2.47 3.59 -7.91
CA LEU A 48 2.79 2.78 -9.08
C LEU A 48 2.77 3.62 -10.35
N THR A 49 3.53 3.20 -11.35
CA THR A 49 3.47 3.79 -12.70
C THR A 49 2.64 2.99 -13.70
N ASP A 50 2.12 1.83 -13.28
CA ASP A 50 1.22 0.99 -14.06
C ASP A 50 -0.13 0.89 -13.34
N LYS A 51 -1.18 1.45 -13.96
CA LYS A 51 -2.54 1.46 -13.39
C LYS A 51 -3.20 0.08 -13.40
N ASP A 52 -2.70 -0.83 -14.22
CA ASP A 52 -3.28 -2.15 -14.42
C ASP A 52 -2.50 -3.23 -13.65
N ALA A 53 -1.37 -2.86 -13.03
CA ALA A 53 -0.61 -3.75 -12.15
C ALA A 53 -1.49 -4.26 -10.99
N LYS A 54 -1.49 -5.58 -10.79
CA LYS A 54 -2.29 -6.22 -9.74
C LYS A 54 -1.54 -6.17 -8.42
N ILE A 55 -2.16 -5.59 -7.41
CA ILE A 55 -1.61 -5.50 -6.06
C ILE A 55 -2.30 -6.54 -5.20
N ASN A 56 -1.50 -7.46 -4.67
CA ASN A 56 -1.94 -8.56 -3.84
C ASN A 56 -1.57 -8.24 -2.38
N TRP A 57 -2.58 -8.06 -1.55
CA TRP A 57 -2.45 -7.91 -0.10
C TRP A 57 -2.81 -9.23 0.57
N GLU A 58 -1.88 -9.78 1.33
CA GLU A 58 -2.07 -10.98 2.13
C GLU A 58 -1.79 -10.63 3.61
N MET A 59 -2.78 -10.80 4.47
CA MET A 59 -2.74 -10.39 5.88
C MET A 59 -3.43 -11.46 6.72
N ASP A 60 -2.67 -12.28 7.45
CA ASP A 60 -3.18 -13.46 8.15
C ASP A 60 -4.09 -14.33 7.22
N SER A 61 -5.42 -14.31 7.44
CA SER A 61 -6.43 -15.01 6.62
C SER A 61 -7.06 -14.17 5.51
N LEU A 62 -6.87 -12.84 5.52
CA LEU A 62 -7.42 -11.92 4.54
C LEU A 62 -6.53 -11.86 3.29
N LYS A 63 -7.15 -11.98 2.11
CA LYS A 63 -6.49 -11.84 0.82
C LYS A 63 -7.29 -10.91 -0.09
N LEU A 64 -6.64 -9.87 -0.60
CA LEU A 64 -7.23 -8.88 -1.51
C LEU A 64 -6.33 -8.75 -2.74
N SER A 65 -6.93 -8.62 -3.93
CA SER A 65 -6.19 -8.47 -5.18
C SER A 65 -6.92 -7.51 -6.11
N TYR A 66 -6.37 -6.31 -6.26
CA TYR A 66 -6.95 -5.23 -7.08
C TYR A 66 -5.84 -4.47 -7.80
N SER A 67 -6.13 -3.96 -9.00
CA SER A 67 -5.30 -2.93 -9.61
C SER A 67 -5.69 -1.54 -9.10
N PRO A 68 -4.83 -0.52 -9.27
CA PRO A 68 -5.26 0.86 -9.11
C PRO A 68 -6.54 1.13 -9.88
N TYR A 69 -6.55 0.90 -11.18
CA TYR A 69 -7.69 1.22 -12.04
C TYR A 69 -9.00 0.59 -11.55
N GLU A 70 -8.99 -0.67 -11.12
CA GLU A 70 -10.18 -1.32 -10.55
C GLU A 70 -10.65 -0.63 -9.27
N THR A 71 -9.72 -0.33 -8.36
CA THR A 71 -10.01 0.33 -7.08
C THR A 71 -10.63 1.72 -7.31
N TRP A 72 -10.19 2.43 -8.34
CA TRP A 72 -10.78 3.71 -8.77
C TRP A 72 -12.19 3.56 -9.31
N VAL A 73 -12.41 2.62 -10.24
CA VAL A 73 -13.74 2.35 -10.82
C VAL A 73 -14.75 1.94 -9.74
N MET A 74 -14.31 1.20 -8.73
CA MET A 74 -15.15 0.80 -7.60
C MET A 74 -15.54 1.99 -6.69
N GLY A 75 -14.91 3.16 -6.85
CA GLY A 75 -15.15 4.31 -5.98
C GLY A 75 -14.86 3.99 -4.52
N LEU A 76 -13.84 3.14 -4.26
CA LEU A 76 -13.38 2.88 -2.91
C LEU A 76 -12.82 4.20 -2.36
N ASP A 77 -13.63 4.82 -1.52
CA ASP A 77 -13.38 6.03 -0.75
C ASP A 77 -13.71 5.71 0.72
N ASP A 78 -13.19 6.53 1.64
CA ASP A 78 -13.06 6.42 3.11
C ASP A 78 -14.30 5.92 3.89
N ALA A 79 -15.45 5.78 3.23
CA ALA A 79 -16.74 5.42 3.82
C ALA A 79 -17.02 3.91 3.91
N ASN A 80 -16.20 3.02 3.33
CA ASN A 80 -16.45 1.57 3.38
C ASN A 80 -15.54 0.87 4.43
N PRO A 81 -16.05 0.49 5.60
CA PRO A 81 -15.25 0.01 6.74
C PRO A 81 -14.59 -1.36 6.53
N VAL A 82 -14.84 -2.03 5.40
CA VAL A 82 -14.31 -3.36 5.10
C VAL A 82 -12.96 -3.29 4.35
N THR A 83 -12.71 -2.26 3.55
CA THR A 83 -11.49 -2.10 2.75
C THR A 83 -11.16 -0.62 2.52
N PRO A 84 -10.43 0.04 3.44
CA PRO A 84 -10.16 1.47 3.36
C PRO A 84 -8.99 1.73 2.42
N PHE A 85 -9.25 1.67 1.11
CA PHE A 85 -8.30 2.08 0.09
C PHE A 85 -8.65 3.49 -0.42
N LEU A 86 -7.78 4.47 -0.23
CA LEU A 86 -7.88 5.75 -0.93
C LEU A 86 -7.07 5.65 -2.21
N THR A 87 -7.67 6.03 -3.32
CA THR A 87 -6.96 6.09 -4.60
C THR A 87 -6.79 7.51 -5.09
N LYS A 88 -5.59 7.84 -5.57
CA LYS A 88 -5.33 9.11 -6.25
C LYS A 88 -4.65 8.82 -7.58
N TYR A 89 -5.06 9.58 -8.59
CA TYR A 89 -4.61 9.44 -9.97
C TYR A 89 -4.03 10.75 -10.43
N ASP A 90 -2.80 10.69 -10.91
CA ASP A 90 -2.29 11.63 -11.88
C ASP A 90 -2.08 10.86 -13.19
N THR A 91 -3.14 10.83 -14.00
CA THR A 91 -3.12 10.15 -15.31
C THR A 91 -2.21 10.82 -16.31
N THR A 92 -1.84 12.10 -16.10
CA THR A 92 -0.93 12.82 -16.99
C THR A 92 0.50 12.31 -16.80
N ASN A 93 0.89 12.08 -15.56
CA ASN A 93 2.23 11.61 -15.20
C ASN A 93 2.33 10.10 -14.98
N ASN A 94 1.26 9.34 -15.25
CA ASN A 94 1.14 7.91 -14.93
C ASN A 94 1.51 7.62 -13.47
N VAL A 95 0.93 8.35 -12.52
CA VAL A 95 1.13 8.10 -11.10
C VAL A 95 -0.19 7.63 -10.48
N TYR A 96 -0.15 6.43 -9.92
CA TYR A 96 -1.31 5.73 -9.39
C TYR A 96 -1.03 5.35 -7.94
N SER A 97 -1.73 5.95 -6.98
CA SER A 97 -1.53 5.63 -5.57
C SER A 97 -2.71 4.87 -4.99
N ILE A 98 -2.41 3.84 -4.21
CA ILE A 98 -3.37 3.16 -3.32
C ILE A 98 -2.88 3.31 -1.89
N GLU A 99 -3.72 3.88 -1.04
CA GLU A 99 -3.44 4.07 0.37
C GLU A 99 -4.39 3.19 1.18
N TRP A 100 -3.85 2.29 2.00
CA TRP A 100 -4.62 1.48 2.94
C TRP A 100 -4.59 2.09 4.35
N VAL A 101 -5.76 2.45 4.89
CA VAL A 101 -5.89 3.14 6.20
C VAL A 101 -6.94 2.46 7.10
N PRO A 102 -6.58 1.37 7.81
CA PRO A 102 -7.51 0.74 8.74
C PRO A 102 -7.93 1.70 9.87
N ALA A 103 -9.24 1.84 10.10
CA ALA A 103 -9.77 2.70 11.16
C ALA A 103 -9.26 2.25 12.54
N GLY A 104 -8.47 3.12 13.20
CA GLY A 104 -7.85 2.80 14.49
C GLY A 104 -6.65 1.85 14.42
N GLY A 105 -6.18 1.51 13.22
CA GLY A 105 -5.16 0.49 12.98
C GLY A 105 -5.75 -0.92 12.85
N MET A 106 -4.98 -1.84 12.25
CA MET A 106 -5.35 -3.25 12.16
C MET A 106 -4.31 -4.11 12.86
N LEU A 107 -4.77 -4.95 13.79
CA LEU A 107 -3.93 -5.99 14.39
C LEU A 107 -3.65 -7.10 13.37
N VAL A 108 -2.38 -7.36 13.13
CA VAL A 108 -1.86 -8.49 12.35
C VAL A 108 -1.18 -9.43 13.32
N ASN A 109 -1.51 -10.71 13.31
CA ASN A 109 -1.00 -11.67 14.29
C ASN A 109 0.23 -12.41 13.79
N ASP A 110 0.25 -12.81 12.52
CA ASP A 110 1.33 -13.62 11.94
C ASP A 110 2.11 -12.84 10.89
N TYR A 111 1.46 -12.32 9.85
CA TYR A 111 2.16 -11.58 8.81
C TYR A 111 1.28 -10.67 7.96
N ILE A 112 1.94 -9.69 7.35
CA ILE A 112 1.42 -8.90 6.25
C ILE A 112 2.41 -8.95 5.09
N LYS A 113 1.91 -9.15 3.88
CA LYS A 113 2.68 -9.21 2.65
C LYS A 113 1.94 -8.48 1.54
N VAL A 114 2.68 -7.62 0.83
CA VAL A 114 2.19 -6.92 -0.37
C VAL A 114 3.07 -7.30 -1.53
N SER A 115 2.46 -7.79 -2.60
CA SER A 115 3.15 -8.12 -3.85
C SER A 115 2.46 -7.47 -5.03
N VAL A 116 3.25 -7.04 -6.01
CA VAL A 116 2.77 -6.38 -7.23
C VAL A 116 3.08 -7.27 -8.42
N THR A 117 2.07 -7.59 -9.21
CA THR A 117 2.20 -8.26 -10.51
C THR A 117 2.03 -7.21 -11.60
N ALA A 118 3.10 -6.91 -12.31
CA ALA A 118 3.15 -5.85 -13.30
C ALA A 118 2.54 -6.29 -14.63
N VAL A 119 1.70 -5.45 -15.25
CA VAL A 119 1.21 -5.66 -16.61
C VAL A 119 2.17 -5.01 -17.60
N ASN A 120 2.66 -3.82 -17.26
CA ASN A 120 3.71 -3.09 -17.97
C ASN A 120 4.91 -2.87 -17.04
N ASP A 121 6.06 -2.52 -17.60
CA ASP A 121 7.21 -2.11 -16.78
C ASP A 121 6.80 -0.98 -15.82
N THR A 122 7.04 -1.20 -14.53
CA THR A 122 6.53 -0.31 -13.50
C THR A 122 7.55 -0.04 -12.41
N THR A 123 7.45 1.16 -11.85
CA THR A 123 8.08 1.49 -10.57
C THR A 123 7.01 1.44 -9.49
N ALA A 124 7.27 0.68 -8.44
CA ALA A 124 6.46 0.63 -7.23
C ALA A 124 7.22 1.32 -6.09
N HIS A 125 6.56 2.22 -5.36
CA HIS A 125 7.10 2.86 -4.17
C HIS A 125 6.16 2.61 -3.00
N MET A 126 6.67 2.00 -1.94
CA MET A 126 5.89 1.58 -0.78
C MET A 126 6.36 2.29 0.48
N ILE A 127 5.42 2.89 1.19
CA ILE A 127 5.62 3.45 2.52
C ILE A 127 4.62 2.77 3.48
N ALA A 128 5.10 2.26 4.61
CA ALA A 128 4.24 1.66 5.62
C ALA A 128 4.58 2.16 7.02
N TYR A 129 3.56 2.32 7.86
CA TYR A 129 3.68 2.73 9.26
C TYR A 129 3.00 1.70 10.17
N TYR A 130 3.71 1.24 11.20
CA TYR A 130 3.28 0.15 12.08
C TYR A 130 3.99 0.21 13.44
N TYR A 131 3.47 -0.45 14.48
CA TYR A 131 4.15 -0.60 15.77
C TYR A 131 4.02 -2.02 16.33
#